data_AF-A0A920DSM8-F1
#
_entry.id   AF-A0A920DSM8-F1
#
_cell.length_a   1.000
_cell.length_b   1.000
_cell.length_c   1.000
_cell.angle_alpha   90.00
_cell.angle_beta   90.00
_cell.angle_gamma   90.00
#
_symmetry.space_group_name_H-M   'P 1'
#
loop_
_entity.id
_entity.type
_entity.pdbx_description
1 polymer ?
#
loop_
_entity_poly.entity_id
_entity_poly.type
_entity_poly.pdbx_seq_one_letter_code
_entity_poly.pdbx_strand_id
1 'polypeptide(L)'
;MNSLDYILFMPLLYGLYRGFTKGLIIELASLIALILGIYGALYFSSFTFEFLSDYFEIKSVYLQFLSYGLTFIIIVVLISFTGKILTMLIKMVALGFINRIMGAIFGGIKVLLILTVFISFLTDLISNLEW
;
A
#
# COMPACT_ATOMS: atom_id res chain seq x y z
N MET A 1 0.48 -12.97 -26.72
CA MET A 1 0.50 -12.55 -25.30
C MET A 1 1.94 -12.70 -24.85
N ASN A 2 2.57 -11.61 -24.44
CA ASN A 2 3.97 -11.63 -24.04
C ASN A 2 4.09 -12.30 -22.65
N SER A 3 5.26 -12.86 -22.34
CA SER A 3 5.54 -13.44 -21.01
C SER A 3 5.26 -12.45 -19.86
N LEU A 4 5.37 -11.15 -20.14
CA LEU A 4 5.07 -10.05 -19.21
C LEU A 4 3.57 -9.99 -18.80
N ASP A 5 2.66 -10.33 -19.72
CA ASP A 5 1.21 -10.29 -19.45
C ASP A 5 0.83 -11.34 -18.40
N TYR A 6 1.45 -12.52 -18.46
CA TYR A 6 1.23 -13.60 -17.49
C TYR A 6 1.77 -13.26 -16.10
N ILE A 7 2.90 -12.55 -16.03
CA ILE A 7 3.51 -12.11 -14.78
C ILE A 7 2.65 -11.06 -14.07
N LEU A 8 1.96 -10.19 -14.82
CA LEU A 8 1.06 -9.17 -14.28
C LEU A 8 -0.30 -9.76 -13.86
N PHE A 9 -0.73 -10.83 -14.51
CA PHE A 9 -2.02 -11.45 -14.24
C PHE A 9 -2.09 -12.10 -12.85
N MET A 10 -0.99 -12.72 -12.40
CA MET A 10 -0.94 -13.42 -11.10
C MET A 10 -1.20 -12.50 -9.90
N PRO A 11 -0.49 -11.36 -9.74
CA PRO A 11 -0.76 -10.42 -8.67
C PRO A 11 -2.16 -9.81 -8.78
N LEU A 12 -2.63 -9.52 -10.00
CA LEU A 12 -3.96 -8.96 -10.21
C LEU A 12 -5.06 -9.90 -9.71
N LEU A 13 -4.99 -11.18 -10.08
CA LEU A 13 -5.90 -12.21 -9.57
C LEU A 13 -5.84 -12.31 -8.05
N TYR A 14 -4.64 -12.25 -7.46
CA TYR A 14 -4.48 -12.21 -6.01
C TYR A 14 -5.17 -10.99 -5.40
N GLY A 15 -5.04 -9.81 -6.02
CA GLY A 15 -5.71 -8.58 -5.61
C GLY A 15 -7.23 -8.69 -5.63
N LEU A 16 -7.79 -9.22 -6.71
CA LEU A 16 -9.22 -9.48 -6.86
C LEU A 16 -9.72 -10.47 -5.80
N TYR A 17 -9.04 -11.60 -5.61
CA TYR A 17 -9.41 -12.62 -4.63
C TYR A 17 -9.33 -12.11 -3.19
N ARG A 18 -8.23 -11.43 -2.85
CA ARG A 18 -8.04 -10.83 -1.52
C ARG A 18 -9.08 -9.73 -1.27
N GLY A 19 -9.39 -8.93 -2.28
CA GLY A 19 -10.42 -7.91 -2.19
C GLY A 19 -11.80 -8.51 -1.97
N PHE A 20 -12.14 -9.59 -2.69
CA PHE A 20 -13.40 -10.29 -2.51
C PHE A 20 -13.58 -10.84 -1.09
N THR A 21 -12.51 -11.40 -0.52
CA THR A 21 -12.55 -12.01 0.82
C THR A 21 -12.56 -10.97 1.94
N LYS A 22 -11.86 -9.83 1.77
CA LYS A 22 -11.79 -8.76 2.78
C LYS A 22 -12.98 -7.80 2.73
N GLY A 23 -13.55 -7.57 1.54
CA GLY A 23 -14.67 -6.67 1.32
C GLY A 23 -14.27 -5.21 1.10
N LEU A 24 -15.23 -4.42 0.63
CA LEU A 24 -15.07 -3.05 0.14
C LEU A 24 -14.38 -2.13 1.16
N ILE A 25 -14.84 -2.12 2.40
CA ILE A 25 -14.40 -1.13 3.40
C ILE A 25 -12.91 -1.30 3.71
N ILE A 26 -12.44 -2.54 3.84
CA ILE A 26 -11.02 -2.81 4.10
C ILE A 26 -10.17 -2.40 2.89
N GLU A 27 -10.67 -2.67 1.68
CA GLU A 27 -9.94 -2.35 0.45
C GLU A 27 -9.87 -0.83 0.20
N LEU A 28 -10.98 -0.10 0.39
CA LEU A 28 -11.01 1.36 0.40
C LEU A 28 -10.08 1.95 1.46
N ALA A 29 -10.17 1.46 2.70
CA ALA A 29 -9.29 1.91 3.78
C ALA A 29 -7.82 1.67 3.42
N SER A 30 -7.49 0.56 2.76
CA SER A 30 -6.12 0.27 2.35
C SER A 30 -5.60 1.17 1.22
N LEU A 31 -6.46 1.62 0.30
CA LEU A 31 -6.08 2.63 -0.70
C LEU A 31 -5.88 3.99 -0.07
N ILE A 32 -6.80 4.40 0.81
CA ILE A 32 -6.68 5.65 1.58
C ILE A 32 -5.40 5.61 2.42
N ALA A 33 -5.12 4.47 3.06
CA ALA A 33 -3.90 4.24 3.82
C ALA A 33 -2.64 4.40 2.97
N LEU A 34 -2.65 3.95 1.72
CA LEU A 34 -1.52 4.08 0.82
C LEU A 34 -1.28 5.56 0.45
N ILE A 35 -2.34 6.28 0.06
CA ILE A 35 -2.25 7.69 -0.32
C ILE A 35 -1.83 8.56 0.88
N LEU A 36 -2.53 8.43 2.01
CA LEU A 36 -2.21 9.18 3.23
C LEU A 36 -0.90 8.73 3.86
N GLY A 37 -0.51 7.47 3.68
CA GLY A 37 0.79 6.96 4.09
C GLY A 37 1.91 7.65 3.35
N ILE A 38 1.82 7.77 2.01
CA ILE A 38 2.83 8.48 1.21
C ILE A 38 2.87 9.95 1.62
N TYR A 39 1.72 10.63 1.62
CA TYR A 39 1.63 12.05 1.96
C TYR A 39 2.13 12.33 3.39
N GLY A 40 1.71 11.51 4.35
CA GLY A 40 2.10 11.64 5.74
C GLY A 40 3.56 11.27 5.98
N ALA A 41 4.11 10.29 5.26
CA ALA A 41 5.55 10.04 5.29
C ALA A 41 6.32 11.25 4.79
N LEU A 42 5.90 11.89 3.70
CA LEU A 42 6.52 13.10 3.17
C LEU A 42 6.56 14.25 4.18
N TYR A 43 5.53 14.39 5.02
CA TYR A 43 5.40 15.49 5.97
C TYR A 43 5.95 15.19 7.38
N PHE A 44 5.75 13.96 7.88
CA PHE A 44 6.07 13.58 9.26
C PHE A 44 7.37 12.77 9.40
N SER A 45 8.05 12.43 8.30
CA SER A 45 9.32 11.71 8.38
C SER A 45 10.39 12.48 9.15
N SER A 46 10.39 13.82 9.10
CA SER A 46 11.37 14.65 9.81
C SER A 46 11.35 14.39 11.32
N PHE A 47 10.16 14.28 11.91
CA PHE A 47 10.01 13.92 13.32
C PHE A 47 10.56 12.52 13.61
N THR A 48 10.30 11.57 12.69
CA THR A 48 10.81 10.20 12.83
C THR A 48 12.32 10.15 12.62
N PHE A 49 12.89 11.05 11.81
CA PHE A 49 14.32 11.18 11.56
C PHE A 49 15.07 11.71 12.77
N GLU A 50 14.59 12.78 13.39
CA GLU A 50 15.15 13.32 14.64
C GLU A 50 15.13 12.26 15.75
N PHE A 51 14.00 11.55 15.89
CA PHE A 51 13.90 10.47 16.86
C PHE A 51 14.92 9.35 16.58
N LEU A 52 15.09 8.94 15.32
CA LEU A 52 16.02 7.87 14.96
C LEU A 52 17.49 8.30 15.03
N SER A 53 17.82 9.58 14.81
CA SER A 53 19.20 10.07 14.84
C SER A 53 19.83 9.97 16.22
N ASP A 54 19.02 9.98 17.28
CA ASP A 54 19.50 9.85 18.66
C ASP A 54 19.89 8.40 19.02
N TYR A 55 19.40 7.40 18.25
CA TYR A 55 19.64 5.98 18.52
C TYR A 55 20.54 5.30 17.49
N PHE A 56 20.70 5.86 16.29
CA PHE A 56 21.43 5.24 15.17
C PHE A 56 22.46 6.18 14.55
N GLU A 57 23.74 5.80 14.64
CA GLU A 57 24.86 6.47 13.97
C GLU A 57 25.09 5.91 12.55
N ILE A 58 24.10 6.04 11.67
CA ILE A 58 24.23 5.65 10.25
C ILE A 58 24.26 6.88 9.34
N LYS A 59 24.69 6.71 8.07
CA LYS A 59 24.71 7.83 7.12
C LYS A 59 23.30 8.42 6.98
N SER A 60 23.24 9.76 6.99
CA SER A 60 21.99 10.54 6.93
C SER A 60 21.04 10.10 5.82
N VAL A 61 21.57 9.75 4.64
CA VAL A 61 20.75 9.25 3.51
C VAL A 61 19.97 7.98 3.88
N TYR A 62 20.63 6.98 4.49
CA TYR A 62 19.96 5.74 4.89
C TYR A 62 18.95 5.96 6.01
N LEU A 63 19.29 6.83 6.96
CA LEU A 63 18.39 7.20 8.06
C LEU A 63 17.12 7.89 7.52
N GLN A 64 17.26 8.78 6.54
CA GLN A 64 16.14 9.48 5.91
C GLN A 64 15.18 8.50 5.21
N PHE A 65 15.70 7.55 4.43
CA PHE A 65 14.88 6.50 3.82
C PHE A 65 14.18 5.63 4.87
N LEU A 66 14.89 5.28 5.95
CA LEU A 66 14.32 4.50 7.04
C LEU A 66 13.17 5.25 7.75
N SER A 67 13.35 6.54 8.02
CA SER A 67 12.32 7.38 8.62
C SER A 67 11.09 7.50 7.74
N TYR A 68 11.25 7.77 6.43
CA TYR A 68 10.13 7.76 5.49
C TYR A 68 9.37 6.42 5.50
N GLY A 69 10.09 5.30 5.43
CA GLY A 69 9.50 3.97 5.46
C GLY A 69 8.77 3.67 6.77
N LEU A 70 9.35 4.05 7.91
CA LEU A 70 8.77 3.81 9.21
C LEU A 70 7.49 4.63 9.42
N THR A 71 7.53 5.93 9.11
CA THR A 71 6.34 6.80 9.17
C THR A 71 5.23 6.29 8.26
N PHE A 72 5.57 5.89 7.02
CA PHE A 72 4.63 5.28 6.08
C PHE A 72 3.93 4.06 6.68
N ILE A 73 4.70 3.11 7.22
CA ILE A 73 4.16 1.87 7.81
C ILE A 73 3.23 2.20 8.98
N ILE A 74 3.61 3.11 9.88
CA ILE A 74 2.79 3.50 11.04
C ILE A 74 1.43 4.03 10.56
N ILE A 75 1.42 4.96 9.62
CA ILE A 75 0.19 5.56 9.09
C ILE A 75 -0.68 4.51 8.40
N VAL A 76 -0.08 3.65 7.56
CA VAL A 76 -0.80 2.59 6.87
C VAL A 76 -1.46 1.63 7.84
N VAL A 77 -0.74 1.24 8.91
CA VAL A 77 -1.25 0.35 9.96
C VAL A 77 -2.42 1.00 10.69
N LEU A 78 -2.29 2.26 11.12
CA LEU A 78 -3.34 2.99 11.82
C LEU A 78 -4.63 3.08 11.00
N ILE A 79 -4.54 3.54 9.75
CA ILE A 79 -5.72 3.68 8.87
C ILE A 79 -6.33 2.32 8.56
N SER A 80 -5.50 1.30 8.27
CA SER A 80 -5.99 -0.05 8.01
C SER A 80 -6.69 -0.66 9.21
N PHE A 81 -6.22 -0.37 10.42
CA PHE A 81 -6.86 -0.84 11.65
C PHE A 81 -8.23 -0.19 11.84
N THR A 82 -8.33 1.13 11.64
CA THR A 82 -9.61 1.85 11.64
C THR A 82 -10.59 1.27 10.62
N GLY A 83 -10.12 0.96 9.41
CA GLY A 83 -10.94 0.30 8.38
C GLY A 83 -11.46 -1.07 8.80
N LYS A 84 -10.67 -1.87 9.53
CA LYS A 84 -11.12 -3.16 10.09
C LYS A 84 -12.23 -2.98 11.13
N ILE A 85 -12.07 -2.02 12.05
CA ILE A 85 -13.10 -1.71 13.05
C ILE A 85 -14.39 -1.31 12.36
N LEU A 86 -14.33 -0.40 11.39
CA LEU A 86 -15.49 0.06 10.63
C LEU A 86 -16.18 -1.10 9.88
N THR A 87 -15.39 -2.01 9.32
CA THR A 87 -15.91 -3.21 8.64
C THR A 87 -16.67 -4.12 9.61
N MET A 88 -16.20 -4.26 10.86
CA MET A 88 -16.87 -5.06 11.86
C MET A 88 -18.25 -4.49 12.22
N LEU A 89 -18.35 -3.17 12.33
CA LEU A 89 -19.61 -2.47 12.59
C LEU A 89 -20.60 -2.65 11.42
N ILE A 90 -20.13 -2.50 10.18
CA ILE A 90 -21.00 -2.55 9.00
C ILE A 90 -21.39 -3.98 8.61
N LYS A 91 -20.58 -5.01 8.94
CA LYS A 91 -20.97 -6.41 8.74
C LYS A 91 -22.23 -6.81 9.53
N MET A 92 -22.60 -6.06 10.57
CA MET A 92 -23.88 -6.24 11.28
C MET A 92 -25.10 -5.84 10.41
N VAL A 93 -24.88 -5.07 9.35
CA VAL A 93 -25.90 -4.59 8.41
C VAL A 93 -25.75 -5.38 7.11
N ALA A 94 -26.69 -6.27 6.80
CA ALA A 94 -26.62 -7.39 5.85
C ALA A 94 -26.28 -7.09 4.36
N LEU A 95 -25.13 -6.48 4.05
CA LEU A 95 -24.68 -6.08 2.70
C LEU A 95 -23.72 -7.09 2.03
N GLY A 96 -23.83 -8.37 2.40
CA GLY A 96 -22.78 -9.38 2.22
C GLY A 96 -22.20 -9.52 0.80
N PHE A 97 -23.02 -9.62 -0.25
CA PHE A 97 -22.55 -9.93 -1.60
C PHE A 97 -21.95 -8.71 -2.33
N ILE A 98 -22.66 -7.57 -2.32
CA ILE A 98 -22.20 -6.33 -2.95
C ILE A 98 -20.88 -5.86 -2.33
N ASN A 99 -20.75 -5.97 -1.00
CA ASN A 99 -19.52 -5.65 -0.29
C ASN A 99 -18.32 -6.48 -0.76
N ARG A 100 -18.52 -7.76 -1.11
CA ARG A 100 -17.45 -8.62 -1.62
C ARG A 100 -17.07 -8.29 -3.05
N ILE A 101 -18.04 -8.07 -3.94
CA ILE A 101 -17.73 -7.69 -5.34
C ILE A 101 -16.99 -6.36 -5.39
N MET A 102 -17.49 -5.35 -4.67
CA MET A 102 -16.83 -4.06 -4.59
C MET A 102 -15.44 -4.20 -3.95
N GLY A 103 -15.30 -5.04 -2.92
CA GLY A 103 -13.99 -5.42 -2.40
C GLY A 103 -13.05 -5.96 -3.47
N ALA A 104 -13.51 -6.86 -4.34
CA ALA A 104 -12.70 -7.41 -5.43
C ALA A 104 -12.19 -6.30 -6.37
N ILE A 105 -13.08 -5.41 -6.81
CA ILE A 105 -12.73 -4.29 -7.71
C ILE A 105 -11.66 -3.41 -7.08
N PHE A 106 -11.88 -2.96 -5.84
CA PHE A 106 -10.94 -2.09 -5.14
C PHE A 106 -9.61 -2.80 -4.82
N GLY A 107 -9.63 -4.10 -4.53
CA GLY A 107 -8.43 -4.91 -4.36
C GLY A 107 -7.62 -5.08 -5.64
N GLY A 108 -8.31 -5.23 -6.79
CA GLY A 108 -7.67 -5.21 -8.11
C GLY A 108 -7.01 -3.86 -8.41
N ILE A 109 -7.75 -2.76 -8.22
CA ILE A 109 -7.23 -1.39 -8.39
C ILE A 109 -5.97 -1.18 -7.56
N LYS A 110 -5.99 -1.58 -6.29
CA LYS A 110 -4.83 -1.48 -5.40
C LYS A 110 -3.61 -2.22 -5.93
N VAL A 111 -3.78 -3.46 -6.39
CA VAL A 111 -2.65 -4.21 -6.94
C VAL A 111 -2.16 -3.60 -8.25
N LEU A 112 -3.06 -3.14 -9.13
CA LEU A 112 -2.65 -2.41 -10.34
C LEU A 112 -1.82 -1.18 -9.99
N LEU A 113 -2.24 -0.40 -8.99
CA LEU A 113 -1.51 0.79 -8.54
C LEU A 113 -0.10 0.43 -8.06
N ILE A 114 0.02 -0.62 -7.23
CA ILE A 114 1.31 -1.13 -6.74
C ILE A 114 2.18 -1.62 -7.91
N LEU A 115 1.61 -2.37 -8.86
CA LEU A 115 2.32 -2.86 -10.03
C LEU A 115 2.83 -1.72 -10.91
N THR A 116 2.03 -0.68 -11.15
CA THR A 116 2.46 0.49 -11.92
C THR A 116 3.68 1.14 -11.29
N VAL A 117 3.63 1.41 -9.98
CA VAL A 117 4.77 2.02 -9.26
C VAL A 117 6.00 1.11 -9.32
N PHE A 118 5.82 -0.20 -9.13
CA PHE A 118 6.91 -1.17 -9.17
C PHE A 118 7.56 -1.27 -10.55
N ILE A 119 6.78 -1.30 -11.63
CA ILE A 119 7.27 -1.37 -13.01
C ILE A 119 7.99 -0.07 -13.38
N SER A 120 7.44 1.10 -13.02
CA SER A 120 8.11 2.38 -13.24
C SER A 120 9.48 2.41 -12.58
N PHE A 121 9.55 2.02 -11.31
CA PHE A 121 10.81 1.93 -10.59
C PHE A 121 11.77 0.92 -11.25
N LEU A 122 11.31 -0.28 -11.59
CA LEU A 122 12.15 -1.28 -12.27
C LEU A 122 12.70 -0.75 -13.61
N THR A 123 11.88 -0.02 -14.37
CA THR A 123 12.27 0.57 -15.65
C THR A 123 13.33 1.64 -15.46
N ASP A 124 13.13 2.56 -14.52
CA ASP A 124 14.11 3.61 -14.18
C ASP A 124 15.44 3.01 -13.70
N LEU A 125 15.38 1.91 -12.96
CA LEU A 125 16.55 1.21 -12.46
C LEU A 125 17.33 0.53 -13.59
N ILE A 126 16.64 -0.14 -14.52
CA ILE A 126 17.27 -0.76 -15.69
C ILE A 126 17.86 0.31 -16.62
N SER A 127 17.15 1.40 -16.88
CA SER A 127 17.63 2.47 -17.76
C SER A 127 18.85 3.21 -17.20
N ASN A 128 19.02 3.23 -15.88
CA ASN A 128 20.21 3.78 -15.23
C ASN A 128 21.39 2.79 -15.18
N LEU A 129 21.17 1.51 -15.49
CA LEU A 129 22.20 0.45 -15.52
C LEU A 129 22.72 0.19 -16.94
N GLU A 130 21.92 0.45 -17.97
CA GLU A 130 22.38 0.52 -19.36
C GLU A 130 23.14 1.84 -19.55
N TRP A 131 24.46 1.73 -19.76
CA TRP A 131 25.36 2.86 -20.04
C TRP A 131 25.03 3.52 -21.38
#